data_AF-A6EH30-F1
#
_entry.id   AF-A6EH30-F1
#
_cell.length_a   1.000
_cell.length_b   1.000
_cell.length_c   1.000
_cell.angle_alpha   90.00
_cell.angle_beta   90.00
_cell.angle_gamma   90.00
#
_symmetry.space_group_name_H-M   'P 1'
#
loop_
_entity.id
_entity.type
_entity.pdbx_description
1 polymer ?
#
loop_
_entity_poly.entity_id
_entity_poly.type
_entity_poly.pdbx_seq_one_letter_code
_entity_poly.pdbx_strand_id
1 'polypeptide(L)'
;MDINLKKIEWFNHAGDFSAKLNVGLPIQAIGDRAALMKSLKSINWGNFILYAKNRLSWYIKSFHAEAAKGWNDVAKQAQSRYAELEPTIIDAAQHCDVPSEILPFVKALVISYEIEQYFYDHASKDIPRHFYKIMEIFDVGHVAVGWEGAMPKNEGYSEIDLNTGKILIW
;
A
#
# COMPACT_ATOMS: atom_id res chain seq x y z
N MET A 1 10.51 12.01 1.81
CA MET A 1 11.30 11.14 2.70
C MET A 1 11.01 9.74 2.20
N ASP A 2 12.01 8.92 1.89
CA ASP A 2 11.77 7.58 1.34
C ASP A 2 11.60 6.57 2.48
N ILE A 3 10.60 5.69 2.38
CA ILE A 3 10.36 4.65 3.38
C ILE A 3 11.39 3.54 3.18
N ASN A 4 12.13 3.21 4.24
CA ASN A 4 13.11 2.14 4.22
C ASN A 4 12.47 0.83 4.68
N LEU A 5 12.05 0.00 3.72
CA LEU A 5 11.34 -1.26 3.98
C LEU A 5 12.10 -2.25 4.89
N LYS A 6 13.44 -2.16 4.96
CA LYS A 6 14.28 -3.01 5.82
C LYS A 6 14.29 -2.56 7.28
N LYS A 7 13.84 -1.34 7.57
CA LYS A 7 13.77 -0.75 8.92
C LYS A 7 12.37 -0.70 9.50
N ILE A 8 11.35 -1.08 8.71
CA ILE A 8 9.98 -1.13 9.19
C ILE A 8 9.88 -2.20 10.29
N GLU A 9 9.34 -1.81 11.45
CA GLU A 9 8.93 -2.74 12.50
C GLU A 9 7.57 -3.33 12.15
N TRP A 10 7.58 -4.26 11.19
CA TRP A 10 6.37 -4.82 10.61
C TRP A 10 5.43 -5.36 11.69
N PHE A 11 4.17 -4.92 11.66
CA PHE A 11 3.08 -5.42 12.51
C PHE A 11 3.20 -5.15 14.02
N ASN A 12 4.17 -4.36 14.48
CA ASN A 12 4.41 -4.12 15.91
C ASN A 12 3.21 -3.49 16.64
N HIS A 13 2.29 -2.86 15.90
CA HIS A 13 1.05 -2.28 16.40
C HIS A 13 -0.22 -2.85 15.74
N ALA A 14 -0.11 -4.00 15.07
CA ALA A 14 -1.26 -4.67 14.47
C ALA A 14 -2.26 -5.10 15.55
N GLY A 15 -3.49 -4.61 15.45
CA GLY A 15 -4.57 -4.81 16.42
C GLY A 15 -4.50 -3.90 17.66
N ASP A 16 -3.51 -3.00 17.77
CA ASP A 16 -3.40 -2.04 18.87
C ASP A 16 -4.12 -0.73 18.53
N PHE A 17 -5.32 -0.54 19.07
CA PHE A 17 -6.12 0.66 18.85
C PHE A 17 -5.84 1.79 19.85
N SER A 18 -4.91 1.57 20.79
CA SER A 18 -4.53 2.55 21.78
C SER A 18 -3.43 3.49 21.28
N ALA A 19 -2.63 3.04 20.31
CA ALA A 19 -1.61 3.84 19.66
C ALA A 19 -2.23 5.00 18.87
N LYS A 20 -1.83 6.22 19.20
CA LYS A 20 -2.17 7.38 18.37
C LYS A 20 -1.32 7.36 17.11
N LEU A 21 -1.93 7.04 15.97
CA LEU A 21 -1.28 7.22 14.67
C LEU A 21 -1.20 8.71 14.34
N ASN A 22 0.02 9.21 14.13
CA ASN A 22 0.25 10.54 13.59
C ASN A 22 0.71 10.46 12.13
N VAL A 23 -0.07 9.75 11.32
CA VAL A 23 0.04 9.82 9.86
C VAL A 23 -0.94 10.89 9.40
N GLY A 24 -0.54 11.75 8.46
CA GLY A 24 -1.38 12.84 7.93
C GLY A 24 -2.57 12.36 7.07
N LEU A 25 -3.11 11.18 7.38
CA LEU A 25 -4.13 10.47 6.62
C LEU A 25 -5.38 10.26 7.47
N PRO A 26 -6.59 10.38 6.89
CA PRO A 26 -7.80 9.96 7.56
C PRO A 26 -7.82 8.43 7.68
N ILE A 27 -7.78 7.95 8.91
CA ILE A 27 -7.72 6.52 9.23
C ILE A 27 -8.88 6.13 10.16
N GLN A 28 -9.20 4.84 10.16
CA GLN A 28 -10.12 4.25 11.12
C GLN A 28 -9.65 2.86 11.51
N ALA A 29 -9.38 2.68 12.80
CA ALA A 29 -9.12 1.37 13.37
C ALA A 29 -10.34 0.46 13.21
N ILE A 30 -10.12 -0.78 12.76
CA ILE A 30 -11.14 -1.82 12.74
C ILE A 30 -10.81 -2.87 13.80
N GLY A 31 -11.82 -3.34 14.52
CA GLY A 31 -11.65 -4.12 15.75
C GLY A 31 -11.08 -5.53 15.53
N ASP A 32 -11.93 -6.55 15.69
CA ASP A 32 -11.47 -7.93 15.76
C ASP A 32 -10.97 -8.51 14.43
N ARG A 33 -10.40 -9.72 14.51
CA ARG A 33 -9.93 -10.49 13.35
C ARG A 33 -11.04 -10.74 12.31
N ALA A 34 -12.31 -10.83 12.72
CA ALA A 34 -13.40 -11.04 11.76
C ALA A 34 -13.65 -9.78 10.92
N ALA A 35 -13.60 -8.59 11.54
CA ALA A 35 -13.65 -7.31 10.85
C ALA A 35 -12.48 -7.13 9.90
N LEU A 36 -11.26 -7.47 10.33
CA LEU A 36 -10.06 -7.53 9.49
C LEU A 36 -10.29 -8.37 8.22
N MET A 37 -10.71 -9.62 8.38
CA MET A 37 -10.89 -10.53 7.26
C MET A 37 -12.00 -10.08 6.31
N LYS A 38 -13.05 -9.46 6.84
CA LYS A 38 -14.12 -8.85 6.04
C LYS A 38 -13.61 -7.65 5.24
N SER A 39 -12.80 -6.81 5.87
CA SER A 39 -12.25 -5.60 5.26
C SER A 39 -11.30 -5.92 4.11
N LEU A 40 -10.34 -6.84 4.34
CA LEU A 40 -9.38 -7.28 3.32
C LEU A 40 -10.05 -7.85 2.07
N LYS A 41 -11.14 -8.59 2.26
CA LYS A 41 -11.91 -9.24 1.19
C LYS A 41 -12.97 -8.31 0.58
N SER A 42 -13.07 -7.07 1.06
CA SER A 42 -14.09 -6.15 0.55
C SER A 42 -13.79 -5.76 -0.90
N ILE A 43 -14.84 -5.72 -1.71
CA ILE A 43 -14.76 -5.23 -3.09
C ILE A 43 -14.26 -3.78 -3.12
N ASN A 44 -14.65 -2.99 -2.11
CA ASN A 44 -14.22 -1.60 -1.98
C ASN A 44 -12.70 -1.49 -1.87
N TRP A 45 -12.07 -2.29 -1.01
CA TRP A 45 -10.62 -2.28 -0.87
C TRP A 45 -9.91 -2.74 -2.15
N GLY A 46 -10.39 -3.84 -2.75
CA GLY A 46 -9.86 -4.34 -4.01
C GLY A 46 -9.94 -3.30 -5.13
N ASN A 47 -11.08 -2.61 -5.26
CA ASN A 47 -11.28 -1.53 -6.23
C ASN A 47 -10.40 -0.33 -5.96
N PHE A 48 -10.28 0.11 -4.70
CA PHE A 48 -9.41 1.22 -4.33
C PHE A 48 -7.96 0.97 -4.76
N ILE A 49 -7.42 -0.22 -4.45
CA ILE A 49 -6.06 -0.61 -4.84
C ILE A 49 -5.93 -0.72 -6.36
N LEU A 50 -6.92 -1.29 -7.04
CA LEU A 50 -6.93 -1.36 -8.51
C LEU A 50 -6.92 0.04 -9.14
N TYR A 51 -7.71 0.97 -8.60
CA TYR A 51 -7.83 2.32 -9.16
C TYR A 51 -6.54 3.13 -8.91
N ALA A 52 -5.89 2.96 -7.75
CA ALA A 52 -4.57 3.51 -7.49
C ALA A 52 -3.54 3.01 -8.53
N LYS A 53 -3.49 1.69 -8.78
CA LYS A 53 -2.62 1.10 -9.82
C LYS A 53 -2.91 1.65 -11.22
N ASN A 54 -4.19 1.76 -11.58
CA ASN A 54 -4.59 2.26 -12.90
C ASN A 54 -4.15 3.71 -13.09
N ARG A 55 -4.35 4.57 -12.09
CA ARG A 55 -3.94 5.98 -12.16
C ARG A 55 -2.43 6.13 -12.34
N LEU A 56 -1.63 5.37 -11.58
CA LEU A 56 -0.18 5.32 -11.80
C LEU A 56 0.17 4.83 -13.20
N SER A 57 -0.41 3.72 -13.65
CA SER A 57 -0.12 3.16 -14.98
C SER A 57 -0.51 4.12 -16.10
N TRP A 58 -1.68 4.75 -16.02
CA TRP A 58 -2.14 5.73 -16.99
C TRP A 58 -1.26 6.97 -17.00
N TYR A 59 -0.88 7.50 -15.83
CA TYR A 59 0.04 8.62 -15.75
C TYR A 59 1.36 8.30 -16.47
N ILE A 60 1.99 7.17 -16.15
CA ILE A 60 3.26 6.77 -16.77
C ILE A 60 3.10 6.54 -18.27
N LYS A 61 2.03 5.87 -18.72
CA LYS A 61 1.79 5.64 -20.16
C LYS A 61 1.54 6.94 -20.93
N SER A 62 0.81 7.89 -20.33
CA SER A 62 0.42 9.14 -21.00
C SER A 62 1.54 10.17 -21.02
N PHE A 63 2.35 10.28 -19.96
CA PHE A 63 3.32 11.35 -19.81
C PHE A 63 4.79 10.88 -19.87
N HIS A 64 5.03 9.57 -19.71
CA HIS A 64 6.37 8.98 -19.69
C HIS A 64 6.43 7.69 -20.53
N ALA A 65 5.97 7.76 -21.78
CA ALA A 65 5.80 6.62 -22.67
C ALA A 65 7.08 5.75 -22.84
N GLU A 66 8.27 6.38 -22.86
CA GLU A 66 9.53 5.64 -22.91
C GLU A 66 9.78 4.83 -21.63
N ALA A 67 9.54 5.41 -20.46
CA ALA A 67 9.64 4.69 -19.18
C ALA A 67 8.59 3.58 -19.08
N ALA A 68 7.40 3.79 -19.65
CA ALA A 68 6.33 2.79 -19.67
C ALA A 68 6.72 1.49 -20.40
N LYS A 69 7.62 1.54 -21.39
CA LYS A 69 8.13 0.35 -22.08
C LYS A 69 8.84 -0.62 -21.12
N GLY A 70 9.47 -0.09 -20.07
CA GLY A 70 10.18 -0.87 -19.05
C GLY A 70 9.30 -1.41 -17.93
N TRP A 71 7.97 -1.21 -17.96
CA TRP A 71 7.07 -1.54 -16.84
C TRP A 71 7.21 -2.99 -16.36
N ASN A 72 7.32 -3.94 -17.27
CA ASN A 72 7.43 -5.37 -16.92
C ASN A 72 8.74 -5.67 -16.19
N ASP A 73 9.85 -5.02 -16.58
CA ASP A 73 11.13 -5.22 -15.93
C ASP A 73 11.17 -4.55 -14.55
N VAL A 74 10.54 -3.37 -14.42
CA VAL A 74 10.33 -2.73 -13.12
C VAL A 74 9.51 -3.62 -12.19
N ALA A 75 8.42 -4.22 -12.68
CA ALA A 75 7.60 -5.13 -11.90
C ALA A 75 8.37 -6.39 -11.46
N LYS A 76 9.22 -6.96 -12.33
CA LYS A 76 10.10 -8.08 -11.97
C LYS A 76 11.13 -7.70 -10.90
N GLN A 77 11.73 -6.52 -11.01
CA GLN A 77 12.67 -6.01 -9.99
C GLN A 77 11.96 -5.83 -8.65
N ALA A 78 10.76 -5.23 -8.64
CA ALA A 78 9.96 -5.09 -7.43
C ALA A 78 9.63 -6.44 -6.77
N GLN A 79 9.30 -7.47 -7.58
CA GLN A 79 9.09 -8.82 -7.07
C GLN A 79 10.36 -9.42 -6.46
N SER A 80 11.52 -9.24 -7.10
CA SER A 80 12.81 -9.70 -6.58
C SER A 80 13.17 -9.03 -5.25
N ARG A 81 12.96 -7.71 -5.14
CA ARG A 81 13.20 -6.96 -3.91
C ARG A 81 12.25 -7.38 -2.79
N TYR A 82 10.98 -7.64 -3.12
CA TYR A 82 10.05 -8.21 -2.15
C TYR A 82 10.50 -9.60 -1.68
N ALA A 83 11.01 -10.46 -2.57
CA ALA A 83 11.48 -11.80 -2.19
C ALA A 83 12.63 -11.77 -1.17
N GLU A 84 13.46 -10.72 -1.20
CA GLU A 84 14.49 -10.50 -0.16
C GLU A 84 13.91 -10.09 1.20
N LEU A 85 12.75 -9.42 1.21
CA LEU A 85 12.06 -8.94 2.42
C LEU A 85 11.07 -9.97 2.98
N GLU A 86 10.57 -10.88 2.13
CA GLU A 86 9.50 -11.82 2.45
C GLU A 86 9.78 -12.65 3.72
N PRO A 87 10.99 -13.19 3.96
CA PRO A 87 11.28 -13.90 5.20
C PRO A 87 11.10 -13.04 6.45
N THR A 88 11.56 -11.78 6.42
CA THR A 88 11.43 -10.83 7.53
C THR A 88 9.97 -10.49 7.81
N ILE A 89 9.18 -10.27 6.76
CA ILE A 89 7.74 -9.96 6.89
C ILE A 89 6.99 -11.16 7.45
N ILE A 90 7.31 -12.38 7.00
CA ILE A 90 6.70 -13.62 7.51
C ILE A 90 7.04 -13.84 8.98
N ASP A 91 8.31 -13.69 9.36
CA ASP A 91 8.78 -13.82 10.75
C ASP A 91 8.08 -12.80 11.66
N ALA A 92 8.00 -11.54 11.24
CA ALA A 92 7.30 -10.50 11.99
C ALA A 92 5.80 -10.80 12.16
N ALA A 93 5.13 -11.31 11.11
CA ALA A 93 3.73 -11.69 11.18
C ALA A 93 3.50 -12.85 12.18
N GLN A 94 4.40 -13.83 12.22
CA GLN A 94 4.36 -14.92 13.19
C GLN A 94 4.60 -14.42 14.61
N HIS A 95 5.59 -13.55 14.81
CA HIS A 95 5.93 -12.98 16.11
C HIS A 95 4.78 -12.13 16.69
N CYS A 96 4.09 -11.37 15.85
CA CYS A 96 3.00 -10.48 16.25
C CYS A 96 1.61 -11.15 16.19
N ASP A 97 1.53 -12.47 15.99
CA ASP A 97 0.27 -13.24 15.87
C ASP A 97 -0.73 -12.64 14.84
N VAL A 98 -0.18 -12.22 13.70
CA VAL A 98 -0.92 -11.69 12.57
C VAL A 98 -1.42 -12.82 11.66
N PRO A 99 -2.70 -12.83 11.26
CA PRO A 99 -3.23 -13.81 10.32
C PRO A 99 -2.42 -13.88 9.01
N SER A 100 -1.94 -15.08 8.67
CA SER A 100 -1.16 -15.32 7.44
C SER A 100 -1.89 -14.91 6.15
N GLU A 101 -3.22 -14.85 6.18
CA GLU A 101 -4.06 -14.41 5.09
C GLU A 101 -3.86 -12.94 4.71
N ILE A 102 -3.22 -12.13 5.56
CA ILE A 102 -2.80 -10.76 5.25
C ILE A 102 -1.61 -10.74 4.28
N LEU A 103 -0.71 -11.74 4.34
CA LEU A 103 0.58 -11.71 3.64
C LEU A 103 0.46 -11.51 2.13
N PRO A 104 -0.49 -12.14 1.40
CA PRO A 104 -0.67 -11.87 -0.02
C PRO A 104 -1.05 -10.41 -0.33
N PHE A 105 -1.78 -9.75 0.57
CA PHE A 105 -2.15 -8.34 0.42
C PHE A 105 -0.96 -7.42 0.69
N VAL A 106 -0.20 -7.70 1.76
CA VAL A 106 1.04 -6.96 2.07
C VAL A 106 2.02 -7.08 0.91
N LYS A 107 2.21 -8.28 0.36
CA LYS A 107 3.01 -8.51 -0.86
C LYS A 107 2.57 -7.61 -2.00
N ALA A 108 1.28 -7.57 -2.28
CA ALA A 108 0.75 -6.76 -3.37
C ALA A 108 0.98 -5.26 -3.14
N LEU A 109 0.86 -4.77 -1.90
CA LEU A 109 1.11 -3.37 -1.54
C LEU A 109 2.59 -3.02 -1.65
N VAL A 110 3.49 -3.84 -1.10
CA VAL A 110 4.95 -3.62 -1.15
C VAL A 110 5.45 -3.59 -2.60
N ILE A 111 5.01 -4.54 -3.43
CA ILE A 111 5.38 -4.55 -4.85
C ILE A 111 4.87 -3.28 -5.56
N SER A 112 3.66 -2.84 -5.24
CA SER A 112 3.08 -1.63 -5.85
C SER A 112 3.81 -0.36 -5.41
N TYR A 113 4.20 -0.28 -4.14
CA TYR A 113 5.07 0.76 -3.61
C TYR A 113 6.43 0.79 -4.31
N GLU A 114 7.07 -0.37 -4.46
CA GLU A 114 8.37 -0.48 -5.15
C GLU A 114 8.31 -0.01 -6.61
N ILE A 115 7.23 -0.32 -7.32
CA ILE A 115 7.00 0.18 -8.69
C ILE A 115 6.78 1.69 -8.68
N GLU A 116 5.95 2.20 -7.77
CA GLU A 116 5.69 3.63 -7.61
C GLU A 116 6.98 4.40 -7.30
N GLN A 117 7.76 3.93 -6.33
CA GLN A 117 9.03 4.54 -5.95
C GLN A 117 10.02 4.55 -7.12
N TYR A 118 10.11 3.45 -7.88
CA TYR A 118 10.97 3.42 -9.07
C TYR A 118 10.61 4.55 -10.05
N PHE A 119 9.34 4.70 -10.41
CA PHE A 119 8.92 5.73 -11.35
C PHE A 119 9.03 7.15 -10.75
N TYR A 120 8.85 7.30 -9.45
CA TYR A 120 9.11 8.55 -8.76
C TYR A 120 10.58 8.97 -8.90
N ASP A 121 11.50 8.02 -8.82
CA ASP A 121 12.94 8.28 -8.89
C ASP A 121 13.47 8.44 -10.31
N HIS A 122 12.86 7.76 -11.29
CA HIS A 122 13.42 7.65 -12.64
C HIS A 122 12.58 8.32 -13.73
N ALA A 123 11.30 8.64 -13.49
CA ALA A 123 10.41 9.24 -14.49
C ALA A 123 9.97 10.66 -14.12
N SER A 124 9.31 10.84 -12.96
CA SER A 124 8.87 12.17 -12.52
C SER A 124 8.52 12.19 -11.03
N LYS A 125 8.80 13.32 -10.39
CA LYS A 125 8.42 13.60 -9.00
C LYS A 125 6.93 13.97 -8.86
N ASP A 126 6.24 14.22 -9.98
CA ASP A 126 4.82 14.60 -10.04
C ASP A 126 3.86 13.40 -10.25
N ILE A 127 4.38 12.16 -10.22
CA ILE A 127 3.54 10.98 -10.34
C ILE A 127 2.59 10.87 -9.13
N PRO A 128 1.42 10.21 -9.27
CA PRO A 128 0.59 9.92 -8.11
C PRO A 128 1.32 9.00 -7.12
N ARG A 129 1.24 9.33 -5.81
CA ARG A 129 1.96 8.68 -4.70
C ARG A 129 1.02 7.94 -3.75
N HIS A 130 0.20 7.03 -4.28
CA HIS A 130 -0.80 6.30 -3.50
C HIS A 130 -0.18 5.29 -2.54
N PHE A 131 0.73 4.47 -3.05
CA PHE A 131 1.29 3.35 -2.29
C PHE A 131 2.30 3.83 -1.26
N TYR A 132 3.03 4.91 -1.53
CA TYR A 132 3.83 5.59 -0.52
C TYR A 132 3.00 5.96 0.71
N LYS A 133 1.84 6.61 0.53
CA LYS A 133 0.95 6.99 1.65
C LYS A 133 0.41 5.77 2.39
N ILE A 134 0.08 4.69 1.69
CA ILE A 134 -0.32 3.44 2.34
C ILE A 134 0.84 2.85 3.15
N MET A 135 2.06 2.91 2.61
CA MET A 135 3.26 2.41 3.29
C MET A 135 3.63 3.22 4.54
N GLU A 136 3.22 4.49 4.66
CA GLU A 136 3.39 5.27 5.90
C GLU A 136 2.64 4.64 7.09
N ILE A 137 1.58 3.86 6.84
CA ILE A 137 0.85 3.11 7.88
C ILE A 137 1.68 1.90 8.35
N PHE A 138 2.35 1.23 7.41
CA PHE A 138 3.24 0.11 7.74
C PHE A 138 4.52 0.58 8.44
N ASP A 139 5.05 1.75 8.07
CA ASP A 139 6.25 2.33 8.67
C ASP A 139 6.09 2.60 10.17
N VAL A 140 4.86 2.82 10.62
CA VAL A 140 4.50 2.96 12.04
C VAL A 140 3.91 1.67 12.65
N GLY A 141 4.10 0.52 12.01
CA GLY A 141 3.80 -0.79 12.58
C GLY A 141 2.34 -1.28 12.46
N HIS A 142 1.45 -0.55 11.79
CA HIS A 142 0.05 -0.94 11.57
C HIS A 142 -0.17 -1.58 10.19
N VAL A 143 -1.36 -2.15 9.97
CA VAL A 143 -1.73 -2.77 8.69
C VAL A 143 -2.84 -1.97 8.01
N ALA A 144 -2.61 -1.51 6.78
CA ALA A 144 -3.68 -0.98 5.94
C ALA A 144 -4.52 -2.12 5.34
N VAL A 145 -5.82 -2.14 5.63
CA VAL A 145 -6.68 -3.31 5.40
C VAL A 145 -8.01 -2.98 4.70
N GLY A 146 -8.27 -1.72 4.39
CA GLY A 146 -9.52 -1.35 3.73
C GLY A 146 -9.66 0.13 3.38
N TRP A 147 -10.79 0.43 2.74
CA TRP A 147 -11.24 1.78 2.42
C TRP A 147 -12.71 1.94 2.79
N GLU A 148 -13.03 3.00 3.53
CA GLU A 148 -14.39 3.42 3.85
C GLU A 148 -14.62 4.86 3.39
N GLY A 149 -15.60 5.08 2.51
CA GLY A 149 -15.90 6.41 1.98
C GLY A 149 -16.42 6.33 0.55
N ALA A 150 -16.51 7.50 -0.09
CA ALA A 150 -16.86 7.56 -1.51
C ALA A 150 -15.78 6.83 -2.32
N MET A 151 -16.18 5.94 -3.23
CA MET A 151 -15.22 5.28 -4.10
C MET A 151 -14.66 6.32 -5.09
N PRO A 152 -13.33 6.48 -5.19
CA PRO A 152 -12.77 7.33 -6.24
C PRO A 152 -13.18 6.79 -7.60
N LYS A 153 -13.35 7.68 -8.58
CA LYS A 153 -13.57 7.26 -9.95
C LYS A 153 -12.32 6.54 -10.49
N ASN A 154 -12.54 5.47 -11.24
CA ASN A 154 -11.51 4.76 -11.98
C ASN A 154 -11.17 5.50 -13.28
N GLU A 155 -10.72 6.74 -13.15
CA GLU A 155 -10.30 7.60 -14.25
C GLU A 155 -9.25 8.60 -13.76
N GLY A 156 -8.53 9.20 -14.70
CA GLY A 156 -7.57 10.27 -14.45
C GLY A 156 -6.17 9.80 -14.09
N TYR A 157 -5.31 10.78 -13.84
CA TYR A 157 -3.87 10.58 -13.62
C TYR A 157 -3.42 11.10 -12.24
N SER A 158 -4.30 11.84 -11.56
CA SER A 158 -4.01 12.44 -10.27
C SER A 158 -4.13 11.43 -9.14
N GLU A 159 -3.47 11.75 -8.02
CA GLU A 159 -3.61 11.00 -6.81
C GLU A 159 -5.08 10.94 -6.33
N ILE A 160 -5.44 9.89 -5.59
CA ILE A 160 -6.76 9.77 -4.99
C ILE A 160 -6.77 10.70 -3.78
N ASP A 161 -7.75 11.60 -3.71
CA ASP A 161 -7.93 12.42 -2.52
C ASP A 161 -8.43 11.56 -1.36
N LEU A 162 -7.51 11.23 -0.44
CA LEU A 162 -7.79 10.39 0.71
C LEU A 162 -8.73 11.08 1.71
N ASN A 163 -8.91 12.41 1.64
CA ASN A 163 -9.85 13.15 2.50
C ASN A 163 -11.33 12.85 2.19
N THR A 164 -11.60 12.18 1.07
CA THR A 164 -12.96 11.77 0.67
C THR A 164 -13.43 10.46 1.35
N GLY A 165 -12.58 9.87 2.19
CA GLY A 165 -12.87 8.66 2.95
C GLY A 165 -11.83 8.43 4.03
N LYS A 166 -11.65 7.16 4.41
CA LYS A 166 -10.71 6.72 5.44
C LYS A 166 -10.06 5.41 5.03
N ILE A 167 -8.76 5.29 5.30
CA ILE A 167 -8.08 4.00 5.24
C ILE A 167 -8.40 3.24 6.53
N LEU A 168 -8.91 2.02 6.37
CA LEU A 168 -9.14 1.13 7.49
C LEU A 168 -7.80 0.52 7.89
N ILE A 169 -7.48 0.56 9.19
CA ILE A 169 -6.25 0.00 9.74
C ILE A 169 -6.55 -1.08 10.78
N TRP A 170 -5.69 -2.08 10.83
CA TRP A 170 -5.65 -3.06 11.91
C TRP A 170 -4.31 -2.93 12.62
#